data_AF-A0A143XKR5-F1
#
_entry.id   AF-A0A143XKR5-F1
#
_cell.length_a   1.000
_cell.length_b   1.000
_cell.length_c   1.000
_cell.angle_alpha   90.00
_cell.angle_beta   90.00
_cell.angle_gamma   90.00
#
_symmetry.space_group_name_H-M   'P 1'
#
loop_
_entity.id
_entity.type
_entity.pdbx_description
1 polymer ?
#
loop_
_entity_poly.entity_id
_entity_poly.type
_entity_poly.pdbx_seq_one_letter_code
_entity_poly.pdbx_strand_id
1 'polypeptide(L)'
;MKRYTQAEFDAFERDEKGVKYCPTGDYSQIENFGRQCNFGKCCRFGKYCCFGKCCSFGEQCSFGEMCCFEDWCIFGECCRFGERCIFREECIFREQCIFGKCCNFEVYCSFGKRCIFGERCSFGALCSFRECCSFGKQCSFGEQCSFGDRCDFEGIGRAKPGYPFAAWIGSGSRKGSKTYFFNLEQGIYVRCGCFLGTLPEFREKVRETHGTDGLAGEYLAIADLVERKFAE
;
A
#
# COMPACT_ATOMS: atom_id res chain seq x y z
N MET A 1 30.08 0.93 2.10
CA MET A 1 29.45 -0.19 1.39
C MET A 1 30.07 -0.29 0.01
N LYS A 2 30.42 -1.48 -0.48
CA LYS A 2 30.96 -1.65 -1.84
C LYS A 2 29.89 -1.24 -2.86
N ARG A 3 30.27 -0.48 -3.87
CA ARG A 3 29.41 -0.14 -5.01
C ARG A 3 29.67 -1.13 -6.14
N TYR A 4 28.59 -1.66 -6.72
CA TYR A 4 28.65 -2.63 -7.79
C TYR A 4 28.27 -2.00 -9.13
N THR A 5 29.05 -2.30 -10.15
CA THR A 5 28.74 -2.01 -11.55
C THR A 5 27.88 -3.11 -12.17
N GLN A 6 27.24 -2.84 -13.30
CA GLN A 6 26.50 -3.85 -14.05
C GLN A 6 27.38 -5.06 -14.39
N ALA A 7 28.62 -4.83 -14.85
CA ALA A 7 29.55 -5.91 -15.18
C ALA A 7 29.90 -6.78 -13.97
N GLU A 8 30.11 -6.19 -12.79
CA GLU A 8 30.36 -6.96 -11.56
C GLU A 8 29.12 -7.76 -11.13
N PHE A 9 27.93 -7.18 -11.26
CA PHE A 9 26.68 -7.87 -10.97
C PHE A 9 26.42 -9.03 -11.94
N ASP A 10 26.67 -8.82 -13.23
CA ASP A 10 26.49 -9.84 -14.27
C ASP A 10 27.45 -11.01 -14.07
N ALA A 11 28.66 -10.74 -13.56
CA ALA A 11 29.67 -11.74 -13.25
C ALA A 11 29.35 -12.62 -12.02
N PHE A 12 28.33 -12.28 -11.22
CA PHE A 12 27.91 -13.17 -10.13
C PHE A 12 27.34 -14.47 -10.67
N GLU A 13 27.90 -15.58 -10.17
CA GLU A 13 27.45 -16.93 -10.50
C GLU A 13 26.02 -17.17 -9.99
N ARG A 14 25.32 -18.06 -10.71
CA ARG A 14 24.04 -18.63 -10.29
C ARG A 14 24.28 -20.03 -9.75
N ASP A 15 23.55 -20.40 -8.70
CA ASP A 15 23.59 -21.77 -8.18
C ASP A 15 22.89 -22.76 -9.13
N GLU A 16 22.89 -24.04 -8.76
CA GLU A 16 22.25 -25.13 -9.52
C GLU A 16 20.75 -24.91 -9.76
N LYS A 17 20.09 -24.06 -8.95
CA LYS A 17 18.67 -23.69 -9.07
C LYS A 17 18.47 -22.41 -9.86
N GLY A 18 19.54 -21.82 -10.40
CA GLY A 18 19.51 -20.57 -11.14
C GLY A 18 19.48 -19.32 -10.26
N VAL A 19 19.70 -19.41 -8.95
CA VAL A 19 19.63 -18.27 -8.03
C VAL A 19 20.96 -17.52 -7.98
N LYS A 20 20.92 -16.20 -8.17
CA LYS A 20 22.08 -15.30 -8.03
C LYS A 20 22.15 -14.74 -6.61
N TYR A 21 23.20 -15.07 -5.86
CA TYR A 21 23.41 -14.54 -4.52
C TYR A 21 24.25 -13.27 -4.57
N CYS A 22 23.62 -12.16 -4.20
CA CYS A 22 24.16 -10.82 -4.30
C CYS A 22 24.58 -10.34 -2.89
N PRO A 23 25.87 -10.05 -2.65
CA PRO A 23 26.36 -9.58 -1.36
C PRO A 23 25.78 -8.21 -0.97
N THR A 24 25.93 -7.83 0.30
CA THR A 24 25.58 -6.48 0.76
C THR A 24 26.33 -5.42 -0.04
N GLY A 25 25.59 -4.47 -0.63
CA GLY A 25 26.15 -3.57 -1.63
C GLY A 25 25.29 -2.38 -2.00
N ASP A 26 25.96 -1.39 -2.60
CA ASP A 26 25.33 -0.30 -3.29
C ASP A 26 25.21 -0.66 -4.79
N TYR A 27 23.99 -0.94 -5.21
CA TYR A 27 23.60 -1.29 -6.57
C TYR A 27 22.94 -0.09 -7.28
N SER A 28 23.14 1.14 -6.80
CA SER A 28 22.48 2.35 -7.31
C SER A 28 22.76 2.72 -8.77
N GLN A 29 23.65 2.00 -9.44
CA GLN A 29 23.99 2.21 -10.86
C GLN A 29 23.45 1.10 -11.77
N ILE A 30 22.70 0.15 -11.20
CA ILE A 30 22.14 -0.98 -11.92
C ILE A 30 20.63 -0.79 -11.96
N GLU A 31 20.08 -0.81 -13.16
CA GLU A 31 18.64 -0.68 -13.37
C GLU A 31 17.97 -2.03 -13.52
N ASN A 32 18.65 -3.05 -14.06
CA ASN A 32 18.02 -4.34 -14.35
C ASN A 32 18.74 -5.50 -13.65
N PHE A 33 18.00 -6.19 -12.78
CA PHE A 33 18.54 -7.29 -11.96
C PHE A 33 18.12 -8.68 -12.47
N GLY A 34 17.12 -8.76 -13.34
CA GLY A 34 16.59 -10.05 -13.82
C GLY A 34 15.90 -10.84 -12.70
N ARG A 35 15.75 -12.16 -12.90
CA ARG A 35 14.99 -13.04 -12.00
C ARG A 35 15.89 -13.76 -10.99
N GLN A 36 15.28 -14.27 -9.92
CA GLN A 36 15.92 -15.14 -8.93
C GLN A 36 17.20 -14.55 -8.34
N CYS A 37 17.12 -13.33 -7.80
CA CYS A 37 18.24 -12.68 -7.13
C CYS A 37 18.00 -12.61 -5.63
N ASN A 38 18.99 -13.01 -4.84
CA ASN A 38 18.96 -12.93 -3.38
C ASN A 38 19.96 -11.88 -2.91
N PHE A 39 19.47 -10.73 -2.47
CA PHE A 39 20.28 -9.64 -1.95
C PHE A 39 20.44 -9.74 -0.44
N GLY A 40 21.67 -9.54 0.04
CA GLY A 40 21.99 -9.46 1.45
C GLY A 40 21.31 -8.29 2.18
N LYS A 41 21.65 -8.11 3.45
CA LYS A 41 21.16 -6.98 4.27
C LYS A 41 21.76 -5.65 3.81
N CYS A 42 21.11 -4.55 4.14
CA CYS A 42 21.60 -3.18 3.96
C CYS A 42 21.92 -2.80 2.51
N CYS A 43 21.30 -3.44 1.51
CA CYS A 43 21.54 -3.11 0.11
C CYS A 43 20.88 -1.77 -0.28
N ARG A 44 21.53 -1.01 -1.17
CA ARG A 44 20.97 0.22 -1.73
C ARG A 44 20.73 0.06 -3.23
N PHE A 45 19.55 0.43 -3.68
CA PHE A 45 19.14 0.44 -5.07
C PHE A 45 18.79 1.86 -5.51
N GLY A 46 19.02 2.14 -6.79
CA GLY A 46 18.84 3.46 -7.38
C GLY A 46 17.37 3.75 -7.67
N LYS A 47 17.14 4.74 -8.53
CA LYS A 47 15.84 4.97 -9.15
C LYS A 47 15.69 4.05 -10.36
N TYR A 48 14.46 3.79 -10.79
CA TYR A 48 14.16 3.04 -12.02
C TYR A 48 14.68 1.60 -12.03
N CYS A 49 14.85 0.98 -10.86
CA CYS A 49 15.30 -0.41 -10.78
C CYS A 49 14.16 -1.38 -11.08
N CYS A 50 14.43 -2.39 -11.89
CA CYS A 50 13.53 -3.47 -12.28
C CYS A 50 14.07 -4.81 -11.77
N PHE A 51 13.28 -5.46 -10.91
CA PHE A 51 13.55 -6.79 -10.36
C PHE A 51 12.57 -7.78 -10.93
N GLY A 52 13.08 -8.85 -11.51
CA GLY A 52 12.27 -9.94 -12.03
C GLY A 52 11.71 -10.83 -10.93
N LYS A 53 10.99 -11.88 -11.36
CA LYS A 53 10.31 -12.82 -10.46
C LYS A 53 11.25 -13.46 -9.44
N CYS A 54 10.71 -13.77 -8.26
CA CYS A 54 11.37 -14.52 -7.20
C CYS A 54 12.65 -13.86 -6.67
N CYS A 55 12.67 -12.54 -6.54
CA CYS A 55 13.79 -11.85 -5.87
C CYS A 55 13.56 -11.75 -4.36
N SER A 56 14.63 -11.89 -3.58
CA SER A 56 14.59 -11.68 -2.14
C SER A 56 15.58 -10.62 -1.69
N PHE A 57 15.19 -9.84 -0.69
CA PHE A 57 15.96 -8.74 -0.16
C PHE A 57 16.07 -8.89 1.35
N GLY A 58 17.30 -8.82 1.87
CA GLY A 58 17.55 -8.81 3.30
C GLY A 58 16.99 -7.57 4.00
N GLU A 59 17.24 -7.50 5.31
CA GLU A 59 16.82 -6.38 6.15
C GLU A 59 17.48 -5.06 5.73
N GLN A 60 16.82 -3.94 6.03
CA GLN A 60 17.34 -2.57 5.87
C GLN A 60 17.73 -2.20 4.44
N CYS A 61 17.15 -2.85 3.43
CA CYS A 61 17.37 -2.45 2.05
C CYS A 61 16.63 -1.14 1.71
N SER A 62 17.24 -0.29 0.89
CA SER A 62 16.63 0.97 0.43
C SER A 62 16.52 1.00 -1.10
N PHE A 63 15.34 1.32 -1.60
CA PHE A 63 15.02 1.43 -3.02
C PHE A 63 14.65 2.87 -3.36
N GLY A 64 15.16 3.38 -4.47
CA GLY A 64 14.80 4.71 -4.97
C GLY A 64 13.38 4.79 -5.52
N GLU A 65 13.12 5.85 -6.26
CA GLU A 65 11.83 6.08 -6.91
C GLU A 65 11.64 5.19 -8.14
N MET A 66 10.39 4.91 -8.48
CA MET A 66 9.98 4.25 -9.73
C MET A 66 10.62 2.87 -9.92
N CYS A 67 10.79 2.12 -8.84
CA CYS A 67 11.24 0.74 -8.91
C CYS A 67 10.08 -0.22 -9.21
N CYS A 68 10.33 -1.25 -9.99
CA CYS A 68 9.36 -2.29 -10.37
C CYS A 68 9.82 -3.65 -9.84
N PHE A 69 8.91 -4.36 -9.19
CA PHE A 69 9.12 -5.70 -8.66
C PHE A 69 8.08 -6.62 -9.24
N GLU A 70 8.53 -7.61 -10.01
CA GLU A 70 7.69 -8.67 -10.54
C GLU A 70 7.25 -9.64 -9.43
N ASP A 71 6.58 -10.72 -9.81
CA ASP A 71 5.91 -11.63 -8.88
C ASP A 71 6.85 -12.32 -7.87
N TRP A 72 6.30 -12.68 -6.71
CA TRP A 72 6.96 -13.48 -5.66
C TRP A 72 8.22 -12.80 -5.06
N CYS A 73 8.22 -11.48 -4.94
CA CYS A 73 9.32 -10.77 -4.28
C CYS A 73 9.16 -10.76 -2.75
N ILE A 74 10.26 -11.00 -2.02
CA ILE A 74 10.27 -11.04 -0.55
C ILE A 74 11.20 -9.98 0.01
N PHE A 75 10.71 -9.15 0.92
CA PHE A 75 11.45 -8.05 1.54
C PHE A 75 11.61 -8.27 3.04
N GLY A 76 12.85 -8.14 3.50
CA GLY A 76 13.23 -8.17 4.91
C GLY A 76 12.63 -7.03 5.75
N GLU A 77 13.02 -6.98 7.01
CA GLU A 77 12.55 -5.94 7.92
C GLU A 77 13.18 -4.59 7.59
N CYS A 78 12.48 -3.50 7.93
CA CYS A 78 12.98 -2.13 7.81
C CYS A 78 13.36 -1.72 6.38
N CYS A 79 12.77 -2.32 5.35
CA CYS A 79 12.97 -1.91 3.96
C CYS A 79 12.30 -0.57 3.67
N ARG A 80 12.93 0.26 2.84
CA ARG A 80 12.41 1.59 2.47
C ARG A 80 12.29 1.72 0.96
N PHE A 81 11.14 2.17 0.49
CA PHE A 81 10.84 2.34 -0.93
C PHE A 81 10.53 3.80 -1.22
N GLY A 82 11.11 4.33 -2.29
CA GLY A 82 10.81 5.67 -2.79
C GLY A 82 9.40 5.76 -3.36
N GLU A 83 9.12 6.89 -4.02
CA GLU A 83 7.82 7.13 -4.63
C GLU A 83 7.60 6.30 -5.90
N ARG A 84 6.34 6.02 -6.22
CA ARG A 84 5.91 5.40 -7.48
C ARG A 84 6.51 4.00 -7.73
N CYS A 85 6.79 3.25 -6.66
CA CYS A 85 7.20 1.86 -6.81
C CYS A 85 6.00 0.98 -7.15
N ILE A 86 6.22 -0.05 -7.96
CA ILE A 86 5.20 -1.00 -8.43
C ILE A 86 5.59 -2.40 -7.98
N PHE A 87 4.67 -3.09 -7.33
CA PHE A 87 4.81 -4.47 -6.86
C PHE A 87 3.70 -5.31 -7.50
N ARG A 88 4.10 -6.33 -8.25
CA ARG A 88 3.20 -7.30 -8.86
C ARG A 88 2.68 -8.30 -7.82
N GLU A 89 2.31 -9.49 -8.26
CA GLU A 89 1.60 -10.47 -7.45
C GLU A 89 2.48 -11.10 -6.36
N GLU A 90 1.84 -11.43 -5.23
CA GLU A 90 2.44 -12.24 -4.16
C GLU A 90 3.73 -11.66 -3.54
N CYS A 91 3.82 -10.33 -3.48
CA CYS A 91 4.93 -9.68 -2.77
C CYS A 91 4.73 -9.74 -1.24
N ILE A 92 5.80 -10.11 -0.52
CA ILE A 92 5.78 -10.25 0.94
C ILE A 92 6.74 -9.26 1.57
N PHE A 93 6.22 -8.42 2.46
CA PHE A 93 6.98 -7.44 3.23
C PHE A 93 6.97 -7.83 4.70
N ARG A 94 8.15 -7.92 5.32
CA ARG A 94 8.25 -8.12 6.78
C ARG A 94 7.94 -6.83 7.53
N GLU A 95 8.46 -6.69 8.74
CA GLU A 95 8.08 -5.60 9.65
C GLU A 95 8.74 -4.27 9.29
N GLN A 96 8.07 -3.18 9.64
CA GLN A 96 8.61 -1.81 9.60
C GLN A 96 9.03 -1.33 8.21
N CYS A 97 8.40 -1.86 7.16
CA CYS A 97 8.62 -1.38 5.80
C CYS A 97 7.96 -0.02 5.58
N ILE A 98 8.64 0.88 4.87
CA ILE A 98 8.18 2.24 4.60
C ILE A 98 8.08 2.45 3.09
N PHE A 99 6.93 2.92 2.64
CA PHE A 99 6.65 3.16 1.22
C PHE A 99 6.37 4.64 0.98
N GLY A 100 7.01 5.20 -0.05
CA GLY A 100 6.76 6.55 -0.52
C GLY A 100 5.37 6.73 -1.12
N LYS A 101 5.14 7.90 -1.71
CA LYS A 101 3.86 8.24 -2.33
C LYS A 101 3.60 7.42 -3.59
N CYS A 102 2.33 7.21 -3.90
CA CYS A 102 1.87 6.62 -5.17
C CYS A 102 2.43 5.21 -5.45
N CYS A 103 2.73 4.42 -4.41
CA CYS A 103 3.14 3.03 -4.62
C CYS A 103 1.93 2.15 -4.98
N ASN A 104 2.13 1.20 -5.88
CA ASN A 104 1.08 0.30 -6.34
C ASN A 104 1.43 -1.15 -5.99
N PHE A 105 0.50 -1.85 -5.36
CA PHE A 105 0.57 -3.26 -5.02
C PHE A 105 -0.60 -3.96 -5.69
N GLU A 106 -0.32 -5.01 -6.46
CA GLU A 106 -1.35 -5.75 -7.18
C GLU A 106 -2.10 -6.72 -6.26
N VAL A 107 -2.08 -8.01 -6.54
CA VAL A 107 -2.90 -9.01 -5.83
C VAL A 107 -2.03 -9.80 -4.85
N TYR A 108 -2.62 -10.25 -3.74
CA TYR A 108 -1.97 -11.15 -2.77
C TYR A 108 -0.73 -10.58 -2.06
N CYS A 109 -0.59 -9.26 -2.00
CA CYS A 109 0.50 -8.65 -1.26
C CYS A 109 0.27 -8.75 0.25
N SER A 110 1.32 -9.11 1.01
CA SER A 110 1.25 -9.32 2.46
C SER A 110 2.23 -8.41 3.18
N PHE A 111 1.75 -7.69 4.20
CA PHE A 111 2.52 -6.69 4.95
C PHE A 111 2.62 -7.06 6.42
N GLY A 112 3.86 -7.08 6.93
CA GLY A 112 4.17 -7.29 8.33
C GLY A 112 3.71 -6.15 9.25
N LYS A 113 4.15 -6.21 10.50
CA LYS A 113 3.76 -5.22 11.51
C LYS A 113 4.37 -3.86 11.21
N ARG A 114 3.66 -2.78 11.56
CA ARG A 114 4.17 -1.39 11.55
C ARG A 114 4.64 -0.91 10.17
N CYS A 115 4.03 -1.40 9.10
CA CYS A 115 4.29 -0.87 7.76
C CYS A 115 3.64 0.52 7.60
N ILE A 116 4.34 1.43 6.90
CA ILE A 116 3.90 2.81 6.70
C ILE A 116 3.81 3.09 5.21
N PHE A 117 2.65 3.57 4.77
CA PHE A 117 2.38 3.89 3.38
C PHE A 117 2.15 5.37 3.19
N GLY A 118 2.85 5.97 2.22
CA GLY A 118 2.63 7.36 1.82
C GLY A 118 1.26 7.61 1.20
N GLU A 119 1.06 8.84 0.73
CA GLU A 119 -0.18 9.25 0.09
C GLU A 119 -0.44 8.50 -1.22
N ARG A 120 -1.71 8.26 -1.54
CA ARG A 120 -2.18 7.71 -2.82
C ARG A 120 -1.60 6.35 -3.18
N CYS A 121 -1.27 5.53 -2.19
CA CYS A 121 -0.91 4.14 -2.46
C CYS A 121 -2.15 3.34 -2.88
N SER A 122 -2.00 2.41 -3.82
CA SER A 122 -3.07 1.53 -4.27
C SER A 122 -2.74 0.09 -3.96
N PHE A 123 -3.71 -0.63 -3.42
CA PHE A 123 -3.64 -2.05 -3.12
C PHE A 123 -4.74 -2.75 -3.92
N GLY A 124 -4.39 -3.77 -4.67
CA GLY A 124 -5.34 -4.62 -5.38
C GLY A 124 -6.09 -5.54 -4.43
N ALA A 125 -6.63 -6.63 -4.97
CA ALA A 125 -7.42 -7.57 -4.19
C ALA A 125 -6.54 -8.41 -3.25
N LEU A 126 -7.14 -8.92 -2.18
CA LEU A 126 -6.56 -9.94 -1.30
C LEU A 126 -5.23 -9.52 -0.65
N CYS A 127 -5.05 -8.22 -0.44
CA CYS A 127 -3.92 -7.72 0.33
C CYS A 127 -4.15 -7.91 1.84
N SER A 128 -3.11 -8.25 2.58
CA SER A 128 -3.19 -8.45 4.04
C SER A 128 -2.24 -7.53 4.78
N PHE A 129 -2.75 -6.84 5.79
CA PHE A 129 -1.99 -5.93 6.64
C PHE A 129 -2.02 -6.43 8.08
N ARG A 130 -0.85 -6.64 8.69
CA ARG A 130 -0.78 -6.98 10.12
C ARG A 130 -0.95 -5.74 11.01
N GLU A 131 -0.64 -5.89 12.28
CA GLU A 131 -0.81 -4.87 13.32
C GLU A 131 -0.09 -3.54 13.01
N CYS A 132 -0.73 -2.44 13.42
CA CYS A 132 -0.16 -1.08 13.45
C CYS A 132 0.28 -0.54 12.08
N CYS A 133 -0.33 -0.97 10.98
CA CYS A 133 -0.06 -0.35 9.67
C CYS A 133 -0.69 1.05 9.58
N SER A 134 0.01 2.01 8.99
CA SER A 134 -0.50 3.38 8.79
C SER A 134 -0.55 3.74 7.32
N PHE A 135 -1.67 4.32 6.90
CA PHE A 135 -1.95 4.67 5.51
C PHE A 135 -2.11 6.17 5.36
N GLY A 136 -1.32 6.76 4.46
CA GLY A 136 -1.45 8.17 4.10
C GLY A 136 -2.77 8.48 3.39
N LYS A 137 -2.94 9.77 3.07
CA LYS A 137 -4.16 10.27 2.42
C LYS A 137 -4.47 9.55 1.12
N GLN A 138 -5.75 9.33 0.85
CA GLN A 138 -6.25 8.82 -0.43
C GLN A 138 -5.67 7.46 -0.85
N CYS A 139 -5.27 6.61 0.09
CA CYS A 139 -4.97 5.22 -0.24
C CYS A 139 -6.25 4.48 -0.66
N SER A 140 -6.12 3.53 -1.59
CA SER A 140 -7.25 2.74 -2.09
C SER A 140 -6.98 1.25 -1.97
N PHE A 141 -8.01 0.50 -1.57
CA PHE A 141 -7.92 -0.94 -1.31
C PHE A 141 -8.91 -1.68 -2.20
N GLY A 142 -8.44 -2.77 -2.82
CA GLY A 142 -9.26 -3.68 -3.60
C GLY A 142 -10.09 -4.61 -2.73
N GLU A 143 -10.77 -5.55 -3.38
CA GLU A 143 -11.66 -6.49 -2.73
C GLU A 143 -10.93 -7.42 -1.74
N GLN A 144 -11.60 -7.76 -0.64
CA GLN A 144 -11.13 -8.75 0.34
C GLN A 144 -9.76 -8.41 0.96
N CYS A 145 -9.42 -7.13 1.07
CA CYS A 145 -8.29 -6.70 1.89
C CYS A 145 -8.59 -6.95 3.38
N SER A 146 -7.58 -7.38 4.13
CA SER A 146 -7.69 -7.65 5.58
C SER A 146 -6.75 -6.76 6.38
N PHE A 147 -7.25 -6.24 7.50
CA PHE A 147 -6.51 -5.32 8.37
C PHE A 147 -6.42 -5.89 9.78
N GLY A 148 -5.20 -5.97 10.30
CA GLY A 148 -4.94 -6.32 11.68
C GLY A 148 -5.25 -5.16 12.64
N ASP A 149 -4.93 -5.37 13.91
CA ASP A 149 -5.27 -4.42 14.96
C ASP A 149 -4.51 -3.10 14.84
N ARG A 150 -5.16 -2.02 15.26
CA ARG A 150 -4.55 -0.68 15.43
C ARG A 150 -3.99 -0.10 14.13
N CYS A 151 -4.57 -0.44 12.98
CA CYS A 151 -4.30 0.29 11.75
C CYS A 151 -4.76 1.76 11.88
N ASP A 152 -4.12 2.65 11.13
CA ASP A 152 -4.45 4.07 11.09
C ASP A 152 -4.65 4.54 9.64
N PHE A 153 -5.69 5.34 9.43
CA PHE A 153 -6.02 5.91 8.13
C PHE A 153 -5.95 7.42 8.18
N GLU A 154 -5.11 7.99 7.32
CA GLU A 154 -4.87 9.42 7.16
C GLU A 154 -4.45 10.17 8.44
N GLY A 155 -3.95 9.47 9.47
CA GLY A 155 -3.60 10.08 10.75
C GLY A 155 -4.82 10.59 11.55
N ILE A 156 -6.02 10.13 11.22
CA ILE A 156 -7.26 10.58 11.86
C ILE A 156 -7.45 9.90 13.22
N GLY A 157 -7.06 8.63 13.32
CA GLY A 157 -7.32 7.82 14.50
C GLY A 157 -7.18 6.33 14.23
N ARG A 158 -7.23 5.58 15.33
CA ARG A 158 -7.09 4.12 15.31
C ARG A 158 -8.36 3.49 14.75
N ALA A 159 -8.17 2.62 13.78
CA ALA A 159 -9.17 1.74 13.25
C ALA A 159 -9.60 0.71 14.29
N LYS A 160 -10.91 0.43 14.35
CA LYS A 160 -11.42 -0.74 15.07
C LYS A 160 -10.90 -2.04 14.44
N PRO A 161 -10.76 -3.13 15.22
CA PRO A 161 -10.41 -4.43 14.65
C PRO A 161 -11.49 -4.94 13.68
N GLY A 162 -11.12 -5.83 12.76
CA GLY A 162 -12.04 -6.44 11.81
C GLY A 162 -11.99 -5.78 10.42
N TYR A 163 -13.14 -5.29 9.93
CA TYR A 163 -13.24 -4.63 8.63
C TYR A 163 -13.42 -3.11 8.80
N PRO A 164 -12.34 -2.34 9.05
CA PRO A 164 -12.45 -0.93 9.44
C PRO A 164 -12.65 0.05 8.29
N PHE A 165 -12.80 -0.44 7.07
CA PHE A 165 -12.75 0.38 5.86
C PHE A 165 -13.82 -0.02 4.88
N ALA A 166 -14.59 0.96 4.39
CA ALA A 166 -15.49 0.76 3.26
C ALA A 166 -15.24 1.85 2.22
N ALA A 167 -15.16 1.46 0.96
CA ALA A 167 -15.08 2.38 -0.17
C ALA A 167 -16.31 2.18 -1.05
N TRP A 168 -16.94 3.29 -1.42
CA TRP A 168 -17.98 3.29 -2.43
C TRP A 168 -17.50 4.07 -3.64
N ILE A 169 -17.54 3.42 -4.81
CA ILE A 169 -17.03 3.95 -6.07
C ILE A 169 -18.19 4.05 -7.06
N GLY A 170 -18.37 5.22 -7.66
CA GLY A 170 -19.31 5.38 -8.78
C GLY A 170 -20.69 5.93 -8.43
N SER A 171 -21.00 6.16 -7.14
CA SER A 171 -22.13 6.99 -6.73
C SER A 171 -21.66 8.38 -6.31
N GLY A 172 -22.28 9.41 -6.88
CA GLY A 172 -21.95 10.80 -6.60
C GLY A 172 -22.02 11.73 -7.79
N SER A 173 -21.83 13.03 -7.54
CA SER A 173 -22.00 14.13 -8.52
C SER A 173 -21.01 14.12 -9.69
N ARG A 174 -19.99 13.25 -9.68
CA ARG A 174 -19.01 13.08 -10.77
C ARG A 174 -18.74 11.60 -11.00
N LYS A 175 -18.64 11.19 -12.27
CA LYS A 175 -18.17 9.85 -12.65
C LYS A 175 -16.80 9.58 -12.01
N GLY A 176 -16.68 8.48 -11.27
CA GLY A 176 -15.45 8.09 -10.58
C GLY A 176 -15.24 8.74 -9.21
N SER A 177 -16.25 9.42 -8.65
CA SER A 177 -16.22 9.83 -7.24
C SER A 177 -16.07 8.62 -6.33
N LYS A 178 -15.21 8.77 -5.31
CA LYS A 178 -14.93 7.78 -4.29
C LYS A 178 -15.25 8.38 -2.93
N THR A 179 -16.08 7.68 -2.18
CA THR A 179 -16.36 7.98 -0.77
C THR A 179 -15.78 6.87 0.07
N TYR A 180 -14.89 7.24 0.99
CA TYR A 180 -14.28 6.32 1.94
C TYR A 180 -14.89 6.53 3.32
N PHE A 181 -15.16 5.43 4.00
CA PHE A 181 -15.64 5.38 5.37
C PHE A 181 -14.62 4.63 6.22
N PHE A 182 -14.22 5.25 7.33
CA PHE A 182 -13.26 4.71 8.28
C PHE A 182 -13.98 4.43 9.60
N ASN A 183 -14.00 3.17 10.05
CA ASN A 183 -14.55 2.77 11.34
C ASN A 183 -13.46 2.92 12.42
N LEU A 184 -13.42 4.09 13.06
CA LEU A 184 -12.41 4.42 14.07
C LEU A 184 -12.96 4.21 15.48
N GLU A 185 -12.05 4.11 16.46
CA GLU A 185 -12.40 4.02 17.88
C GLU A 185 -13.32 5.18 18.31
N GLN A 186 -13.09 6.39 17.79
CA GLN A 186 -13.88 7.59 18.08
C GLN A 186 -15.16 7.75 17.23
N GLY A 187 -15.44 6.84 16.30
CA GLY A 187 -16.61 6.89 15.41
C GLY A 187 -16.26 6.77 13.92
N ILE A 188 -17.28 6.95 13.07
CA ILE A 188 -17.13 6.80 11.62
C ILE A 188 -16.71 8.13 11.00
N TYR A 189 -15.60 8.11 10.26
CA TYR A 189 -15.12 9.26 9.48
C TYR A 189 -15.32 9.03 7.99
N VAL A 190 -15.63 10.09 7.26
CA VAL A 190 -15.93 10.05 5.83
C VAL A 190 -14.99 10.97 5.05
N ARG A 191 -14.39 10.42 3.99
CA ARG A 191 -13.58 11.14 3.00
C ARG A 191 -14.31 11.12 1.66
N CYS A 192 -14.73 12.28 1.20
CA CYS A 192 -15.40 12.44 -0.10
C CYS A 192 -14.80 13.65 -0.83
N GLY A 193 -13.89 13.40 -1.78
CA GLY A 193 -13.14 14.47 -2.43
C GLY A 193 -12.35 15.29 -1.39
N CYS A 194 -12.61 16.60 -1.32
CA CYS A 194 -11.97 17.50 -0.36
C CYS A 194 -12.57 17.41 1.06
N PHE A 195 -13.76 16.82 1.22
CA PHE A 195 -14.40 16.69 2.52
C PHE A 195 -13.68 15.66 3.38
N LEU A 196 -13.38 16.03 4.63
CA LEU A 196 -13.09 15.14 5.76
C LEU A 196 -14.02 15.53 6.89
N GLY A 197 -14.70 14.57 7.50
CA GLY A 197 -15.45 14.82 8.71
C GLY A 197 -16.01 13.52 9.27
N THR A 198 -16.72 13.66 10.38
CA THR A 198 -17.52 12.60 10.98
C THR A 198 -18.71 12.26 10.08
N LEU A 199 -19.33 11.09 10.31
CA LEU A 199 -20.52 10.67 9.58
C LEU A 199 -21.70 11.66 9.72
N PRO A 200 -22.00 12.26 10.89
CA PRO A 200 -23.02 13.31 11.00
C PRO A 200 -22.70 14.55 10.16
N GLU A 201 -21.48 15.07 10.23
CA GLU A 201 -21.04 16.23 9.44
C GLU A 201 -21.15 15.94 7.93
N PHE A 202 -20.85 14.70 7.51
CA PHE A 202 -21.02 14.29 6.12
C PHE A 202 -22.49 14.33 5.68
N ARG A 203 -23.41 13.81 6.50
CA ARG A 203 -24.85 13.83 6.21
C ARG A 203 -25.38 15.27 6.09
N GLU A 204 -24.94 16.17 6.97
CA GLU A 204 -25.27 17.60 6.89
C GLU A 204 -24.73 18.21 5.60
N LYS A 205 -23.45 17.99 5.28
CA LYS A 205 -22.82 18.52 4.06
C LYS A 205 -23.52 18.03 2.79
N VAL A 206 -23.95 16.78 2.75
CA VAL A 206 -24.72 16.21 1.62
C VAL A 206 -26.04 16.94 1.46
N ARG A 207 -26.80 17.16 2.54
CA ARG A 207 -28.08 17.89 2.50
C ARG A 207 -27.90 19.34 2.07
N GLU A 208 -26.87 20.03 2.56
CA GLU A 208 -26.55 21.40 2.14
C GLU A 208 -26.22 21.50 0.65
N THR A 209 -25.47 20.52 0.13
CA THR A 209 -24.92 20.59 -1.24
C THR A 209 -25.89 20.09 -2.30
N HIS A 210 -26.73 19.09 -1.96
CA HIS A 210 -27.58 18.37 -2.90
C HIS A 210 -29.08 18.48 -2.59
N GLY A 211 -29.48 19.07 -1.45
CA GLY A 211 -30.88 19.26 -1.11
C GLY A 211 -31.70 17.96 -1.17
N THR A 212 -32.73 17.95 -2.02
CA THR A 212 -33.62 16.80 -2.26
C THR A 212 -33.30 16.07 -3.58
N ASP A 213 -32.19 16.38 -4.23
CA ASP A 213 -31.79 15.73 -5.48
C ASP A 213 -31.54 14.23 -5.25
N GLY A 214 -31.71 13.41 -6.30
CA GLY A 214 -31.50 11.96 -6.21
C GLY A 214 -30.12 11.57 -5.66
N LEU A 215 -29.10 12.41 -5.89
CA LEU A 215 -27.74 12.23 -5.37
C LEU A 215 -27.67 12.32 -3.83
N ALA A 216 -28.49 13.16 -3.20
CA ALA A 216 -28.56 13.23 -1.74
C ALA A 216 -29.09 11.91 -1.17
N GLY A 217 -30.13 11.35 -1.80
CA GLY A 217 -30.69 10.05 -1.43
C GLY A 217 -29.67 8.92 -1.51
N GLU A 218 -28.88 8.86 -2.59
CA GLU A 218 -27.83 7.86 -2.75
C GLU A 218 -26.76 7.93 -1.64
N TYR A 219 -26.18 9.11 -1.40
CA TYR A 219 -25.14 9.26 -0.38
C TYR A 219 -25.64 8.92 1.03
N LEU A 220 -26.87 9.33 1.36
CA LEU A 220 -27.47 9.04 2.67
C LEU A 220 -27.78 7.55 2.83
N ALA A 221 -28.29 6.89 1.79
CA ALA A 221 -28.54 5.45 1.82
C ALA A 221 -27.24 4.63 1.99
N ILE A 222 -26.16 5.04 1.32
CA ILE A 222 -24.84 4.41 1.49
C ILE A 222 -24.33 4.64 2.92
N ALA A 223 -24.46 5.86 3.45
CA ALA A 223 -24.07 6.18 4.81
C ALA A 223 -24.82 5.32 5.85
N ASP A 224 -26.14 5.14 5.69
CA ASP A 224 -26.96 4.27 6.54
C ASP A 224 -26.53 2.80 6.47
N LEU A 225 -26.24 2.30 5.25
CA LEU A 225 -25.77 0.93 5.05
C LEU A 225 -24.43 0.69 5.75
N VAL A 226 -23.48 1.61 5.56
CA VAL A 226 -22.14 1.52 6.17
C VAL A 226 -22.23 1.60 7.69
N GLU A 227 -23.04 2.51 8.24
CA GLU A 227 -23.23 2.64 9.69
C GLU A 227 -23.76 1.34 10.31
N ARG A 228 -24.75 0.70 9.67
CA ARG A 228 -25.25 -0.61 10.13
C ARG A 228 -24.18 -1.69 10.05
N LYS A 229 -23.42 -1.73 8.95
CA LYS A 229 -22.35 -2.72 8.75
C LYS A 229 -21.20 -2.57 9.73
N PHE A 230 -20.91 -1.36 10.18
CA PHE A 230 -19.87 -1.07 11.17
C PHE A 230 -20.33 -1.25 12.62
N ALA A 231 -21.62 -1.47 12.85
CA ALA A 231 -22.20 -1.79 14.17
C ALA A 231 -22.35 -3.30 14.43
N GLU A 232 -22.23 -4.14 13.39
CA GLU A 232 -22.12 -5.61 13.46
C GLU A 232 -20.77 -6.03 14.06
#